data_AF-A0A933IAT7-F1
#
_entry.id   AF-A0A933IAT7-F1
#
_cell.length_a   1.000
_cell.length_b   1.000
_cell.length_c   1.000
_cell.angle_alpha   90.00
_cell.angle_beta   90.00
_cell.angle_gamma   90.00
#
_symmetry.space_group_name_H-M   'P 1'
#
loop_
_entity.id
_entity.type
_entity.pdbx_description
1 polymer ?
#
loop_
_entity_poly.entity_id
_entity_poly.type
_entity_poly.pdbx_seq_one_letter_code
_entity_poly.pdbx_strand_id
1 'polypeptide(L)'
;MFSEITGYYFFSSIIQVEAAIFSIYGLFIVFKIQICKANIDTCKNLLFMKFNKLHMISDFEKKNDSQKEEYITEKAKSAPDEPIAYQFRQWLDNQYSIAKIKSSFRSPLVLLITGMITDAVALIFMQTIQRLFILESILYAISLGIFIVAIIQIYRSITKIILE
;
A
#
# COMPACT_ATOMS: atom_id res chain seq x y z
N MET A 1 -16.09 -1.89 39.41
CA MET A 1 -17.17 -2.39 38.52
C MET A 1 -17.33 -1.57 37.25
N PHE A 2 -17.55 -0.24 37.28
CA PHE A 2 -17.63 0.55 36.03
C PHE A 2 -16.31 0.60 35.24
N SER A 3 -15.14 0.79 35.89
CA SER A 3 -13.85 0.83 35.19
C SER A 3 -13.43 -0.51 34.58
N GLU A 4 -13.86 -1.62 35.20
CA GLU A 4 -13.54 -2.97 34.70
C GLU A 4 -14.08 -3.16 33.28
N ILE A 5 -15.32 -2.74 33.08
CA ILE A 5 -16.06 -2.88 31.83
C ILE A 5 -15.56 -1.88 30.77
N THR A 6 -15.24 -0.64 31.16
CA THR A 6 -14.84 0.43 30.23
C THR A 6 -13.60 0.08 29.43
N GLY A 7 -12.58 -0.48 30.06
CA GLY A 7 -11.33 -0.73 29.37
C GLY A 7 -11.28 -2.01 28.54
N TYR A 8 -12.03 -3.05 28.92
CA TYR A 8 -12.28 -4.18 28.03
C TYR A 8 -12.99 -3.73 26.74
N TYR A 9 -14.01 -2.86 26.86
CA TYR A 9 -14.67 -2.30 25.69
C TYR A 9 -13.74 -1.41 24.87
N PHE A 10 -12.89 -0.60 25.49
CA PHE A 10 -11.96 0.27 24.80
C PHE A 10 -10.97 -0.52 23.93
N PHE A 11 -10.18 -1.42 24.53
CA PHE A 11 -9.16 -2.17 23.79
C PHE A 11 -9.80 -3.10 22.75
N SER A 12 -10.95 -3.73 23.08
CA SER A 12 -11.67 -4.55 22.10
C SER A 12 -12.16 -3.72 20.91
N SER A 13 -12.70 -2.52 21.14
CA SER A 13 -13.18 -1.65 20.07
C SER A 13 -12.04 -1.14 19.20
N ILE A 14 -10.91 -0.72 19.79
CA ILE A 14 -9.75 -0.28 19.01
C ILE A 14 -9.22 -1.41 18.12
N ILE A 15 -9.03 -2.62 18.66
CA ILE A 15 -8.58 -3.78 17.87
C ILE A 15 -9.52 -4.04 16.68
N GLN A 16 -10.84 -3.99 16.91
CA GLN A 16 -11.84 -4.20 15.85
C GLN A 16 -11.75 -3.12 14.77
N VAL A 17 -11.58 -1.86 15.15
CA VAL A 17 -11.44 -0.73 14.21
C VAL A 17 -10.14 -0.83 13.44
N GLU A 18 -9.01 -1.14 14.08
CA GLU A 18 -7.72 -1.33 13.41
C GLU A 18 -7.76 -2.48 12.42
N ALA A 19 -8.40 -3.61 12.77
CA ALA A 19 -8.59 -4.75 11.88
C ALA A 19 -9.48 -4.41 10.67
N ALA A 20 -10.53 -3.61 10.87
CA ALA A 20 -11.39 -3.13 9.79
C ALA A 20 -10.62 -2.21 8.83
N ILE A 21 -9.87 -1.25 9.37
CA ILE A 21 -9.01 -0.35 8.58
C ILE A 21 -7.97 -1.15 7.81
N PHE A 22 -7.29 -2.09 8.47
CA PHE A 22 -6.33 -2.98 7.83
C PHE A 22 -6.94 -3.71 6.63
N SER A 23 -8.15 -4.24 6.79
CA SER A 23 -8.85 -4.99 5.75
C SER A 23 -9.22 -4.11 4.56
N ILE A 24 -9.83 -2.95 4.80
CA ILE A 24 -10.21 -2.00 3.75
C ILE A 24 -8.97 -1.48 3.01
N TYR A 25 -7.94 -1.10 3.75
CA TYR A 25 -6.71 -0.56 3.19
C TYR A 25 -5.93 -1.63 2.41
N GLY A 26 -5.84 -2.85 2.93
CA GLY A 26 -5.26 -3.99 2.22
C GLY A 26 -5.98 -4.28 0.89
N LEU A 27 -7.31 -4.27 0.90
CA LEU A 27 -8.12 -4.47 -0.30
C LEU A 27 -7.86 -3.37 -1.35
N PHE A 28 -7.81 -2.09 -0.92
CA PHE A 28 -7.46 -0.97 -1.80
C PHE A 28 -6.12 -1.17 -2.51
N ILE A 29 -5.10 -1.61 -1.77
CA ILE A 29 -3.75 -1.84 -2.30
C ILE A 29 -3.74 -3.00 -3.31
N VAL A 30 -4.43 -4.10 -3.01
CA VAL A 30 -4.57 -5.23 -3.94
C VAL A 30 -5.22 -4.77 -5.24
N PHE A 31 -6.34 -4.03 -5.17
CA PHE A 31 -7.01 -3.53 -6.36
C PHE A 31 -6.13 -2.59 -7.18
N LYS A 32 -5.40 -1.67 -6.55
CA LYS A 32 -4.49 -0.77 -7.26
C LYS A 32 -3.38 -1.53 -7.99
N ILE A 33 -2.78 -2.54 -7.36
CA ILE A 33 -1.79 -3.41 -8.02
C ILE A 33 -2.41 -4.17 -9.20
N GLN A 34 -3.62 -4.70 -9.03
CA GLN A 34 -4.33 -5.42 -10.11
C GLN A 34 -4.62 -4.52 -11.30
N ILE A 35 -5.05 -3.28 -11.06
CA ILE A 35 -5.28 -2.28 -12.13
C ILE A 35 -3.98 -2.00 -12.88
N CYS A 36 -2.86 -1.74 -12.18
CA CYS A 36 -1.58 -1.52 -12.83
C CYS A 36 -1.14 -2.74 -13.67
N LYS A 37 -1.34 -3.96 -13.18
CA LYS A 37 -1.05 -5.19 -13.95
C LYS A 37 -1.92 -5.30 -15.20
N ALA A 38 -3.22 -5.04 -15.08
CA ALA A 38 -4.14 -5.06 -16.22
C ALA A 38 -3.77 -4.01 -17.27
N ASN A 39 -3.31 -2.83 -16.85
CA ASN A 39 -2.79 -1.80 -17.75
C ASN A 39 -1.54 -2.27 -18.49
N ILE A 40 -0.60 -2.92 -17.79
CA ILE A 40 0.59 -3.51 -18.41
C ILE A 40 0.20 -4.55 -19.47
N ASP A 41 -0.71 -5.46 -19.13
CA ASP A 41 -1.19 -6.48 -20.07
C ASP A 41 -1.90 -5.84 -21.28
N THR A 42 -2.62 -4.74 -21.06
CA THR A 42 -3.23 -3.96 -22.15
C THR A 42 -2.17 -3.35 -23.05
N CYS A 43 -1.11 -2.74 -22.50
CA CYS A 43 0.02 -2.22 -23.28
C CYS A 43 0.70 -3.33 -24.10
N LYS A 44 0.96 -4.49 -23.50
CA LYS A 44 1.53 -5.67 -24.20
C LYS A 44 0.62 -6.13 -25.34
N ASN A 45 -0.69 -6.23 -25.09
CA ASN A 45 -1.66 -6.63 -26.10
C ASN A 45 -1.76 -5.64 -27.26
N LEU A 46 -1.70 -4.33 -26.98
CA LEU A 46 -1.67 -3.31 -28.02
C LEU A 46 -0.39 -3.41 -28.87
N LEU A 47 0.79 -3.55 -28.23
CA LEU A 47 2.06 -3.74 -28.92
C LEU A 47 2.07 -5.00 -29.79
N PHE A 48 1.44 -6.08 -29.34
CA PHE A 48 1.34 -7.33 -30.09
C PHE A 48 0.30 -7.24 -31.21
N MET A 49 -0.97 -6.99 -30.89
CA MET A 49 -2.09 -7.09 -31.83
C MET A 49 -2.11 -5.94 -32.84
N LYS A 50 -1.84 -4.71 -32.40
CA LYS A 50 -1.96 -3.51 -33.26
C LYS A 50 -0.67 -3.22 -34.01
N PHE A 51 0.48 -3.44 -33.38
CA PHE A 51 1.78 -3.05 -33.93
C PHE A 51 2.67 -4.23 -34.34
N ASN A 52 2.26 -5.47 -34.06
CA ASN A 52 3.00 -6.70 -34.36
C ASN A 52 4.46 -6.70 -33.85
N LYS A 53 4.67 -6.17 -32.63
CA LYS A 53 6.01 -5.98 -32.04
C LYS A 53 6.39 -7.04 -31.00
N LEU A 54 6.13 -8.32 -31.29
CA LEU A 54 6.41 -9.42 -30.35
C LEU A 54 7.88 -9.46 -29.87
N HIS A 55 8.83 -9.24 -30.80
CA HIS A 55 10.27 -9.21 -30.50
C HIS A 55 10.61 -8.07 -29.52
N MET A 56 10.04 -6.88 -29.74
CA MET A 56 10.27 -5.72 -28.88
C MET A 56 9.72 -5.91 -27.46
N ILE A 57 8.58 -6.59 -27.31
CA ILE A 57 8.02 -6.93 -25.99
C ILE A 57 8.99 -7.83 -25.22
N SER A 58 9.49 -8.90 -25.85
CA SER A 58 10.44 -9.84 -25.25
C SER A 58 11.76 -9.16 -24.86
N ASP A 59 12.29 -8.30 -25.73
CA ASP A 59 13.52 -7.56 -25.48
C ASP A 59 13.35 -6.55 -24.34
N PHE A 60 12.21 -5.86 -24.27
CA PHE A 60 11.90 -4.91 -23.20
C PHE A 60 11.74 -5.59 -21.83
N GLU A 61 11.16 -6.79 -21.80
CA GLU A 61 10.93 -7.55 -20.57
C GLU A 61 12.24 -8.07 -19.93
N LYS A 62 13.26 -8.35 -20.75
CA LYS A 62 14.59 -8.79 -20.29
C LYS A 62 15.48 -7.65 -19.81
N LYS A 63 15.14 -6.40 -20.15
CA LYS A 63 15.92 -5.22 -19.77
C LYS A 63 15.71 -4.86 -18.30
N ASN A 64 16.74 -4.33 -17.66
CA ASN A 64 16.60 -3.67 -16.37
C ASN A 64 15.95 -2.29 -16.52
N ASP A 65 15.61 -1.64 -15.41
CA ASP A 65 14.87 -0.38 -15.42
C ASP A 65 15.61 0.77 -16.13
N SER A 66 16.93 0.87 -15.99
CA SER A 66 17.75 1.87 -16.71
C SER A 66 17.74 1.63 -18.22
N GLN A 67 17.90 0.36 -18.62
CA GLN A 67 17.89 -0.05 -20.02
C GLN A 67 16.51 0.13 -20.68
N LYS A 68 15.42 0.05 -19.90
CA LYS A 68 14.06 0.32 -20.39
C LYS A 68 13.88 1.80 -20.72
N GLU A 69 14.43 2.70 -19.92
CA GLU A 69 14.35 4.14 -20.22
C GLU A 69 15.20 4.56 -21.40
N GLU A 70 16.39 3.98 -21.54
CA GLU A 70 17.21 4.16 -22.75
C GLU A 70 16.46 3.66 -23.98
N TYR A 71 15.84 2.47 -23.89
CA TYR A 71 15.04 1.89 -24.98
C TYR A 71 13.87 2.80 -25.42
N ILE A 72 13.12 3.35 -24.47
CA ILE A 72 12.02 4.28 -24.75
C ILE A 72 12.55 5.57 -25.40
N THR A 73 13.65 6.10 -24.90
CA THR A 73 14.27 7.34 -25.41
C THR A 73 14.78 7.18 -26.84
N GLU A 74 15.39 6.03 -27.16
CA GLU A 74 15.81 5.70 -28.53
C GLU A 74 14.61 5.54 -29.47
N LYS A 75 13.52 4.94 -29.00
CA LYS A 75 12.28 4.79 -29.77
C LYS A 75 11.57 6.13 -30.01
N ALA A 76 11.54 7.02 -29.02
CA ALA A 76 10.92 8.33 -29.15
C ALA A 76 11.61 9.26 -30.16
N LYS A 77 12.91 9.09 -30.40
CA LYS A 77 13.64 9.82 -31.46
C LYS A 77 13.20 9.41 -32.87
N SER A 78 12.57 8.25 -33.01
CA SER A 78 12.03 7.76 -34.28
C SER A 78 10.58 8.25 -34.41
N ALA A 79 10.38 9.41 -35.06
CA ALA A 79 9.06 10.06 -35.22
C ALA A 79 7.86 9.15 -35.62
N PRO A 80 7.98 8.09 -36.45
CA PRO A 80 6.84 7.20 -36.74
C PRO A 80 6.44 6.25 -35.60
N ASP A 81 7.31 6.05 -34.59
CA ASP A 81 7.10 5.09 -33.49
C ASP A 81 6.54 5.74 -32.21
N GLU A 82 6.10 7.00 -32.26
CA GLU A 82 5.59 7.74 -31.09
C GLU A 82 4.47 7.00 -30.32
N PRO A 83 3.47 6.37 -30.99
CA PRO A 83 2.46 5.57 -30.31
C PRO A 83 3.03 4.32 -29.62
N ILE A 84 4.11 3.74 -30.16
CA ILE A 84 4.79 2.56 -29.61
C ILE A 84 5.61 2.97 -28.40
N ALA A 85 6.37 4.06 -28.49
CA ALA A 85 7.14 4.63 -27.39
C ALA A 85 6.22 4.98 -26.20
N TYR A 86 5.05 5.55 -26.47
CA TYR A 86 4.04 5.82 -25.45
C TYR A 86 3.58 4.55 -24.70
N GLN A 87 3.32 3.45 -25.41
CA GLN A 87 2.91 2.19 -24.78
C GLN A 87 4.00 1.59 -23.87
N PHE A 88 5.26 1.64 -24.31
CA PHE A 88 6.39 1.19 -23.47
C PHE A 88 6.59 2.09 -22.25
N ARG A 89 6.43 3.41 -22.42
CA ARG A 89 6.48 4.36 -21.31
C ARG A 89 5.39 4.07 -20.28
N GLN A 90 4.15 3.93 -20.73
CA GLN A 90 3.01 3.62 -19.86
C GLN A 90 3.20 2.28 -19.15
N TRP A 91 3.75 1.27 -19.81
CA TRP A 91 4.11 0.01 -19.15
C TRP A 91 5.12 0.26 -18.01
N LEU A 92 6.25 0.93 -18.29
CA LEU A 92 7.27 1.17 -17.29
C LEU A 92 6.75 1.99 -16.10
N ASP A 93 5.97 3.04 -16.37
CA ASP A 93 5.35 3.86 -15.34
C ASP A 93 4.45 3.01 -14.43
N ASN A 94 3.66 2.08 -14.99
CA ASN A 94 2.85 1.15 -14.19
C ASN A 94 3.73 0.18 -13.35
N GLN A 95 4.91 -0.24 -13.83
CA GLN A 95 5.84 -1.05 -13.03
C GLN A 95 6.40 -0.26 -11.84
N TYR A 96 6.80 1.00 -12.07
CA TYR A 96 7.24 1.89 -11.00
C TYR A 96 6.11 2.16 -9.99
N SER A 97 4.89 2.39 -10.46
CA SER A 97 3.72 2.55 -9.58
C SER A 97 3.49 1.33 -8.71
N ILE A 98 3.61 0.10 -9.24
CA ILE A 98 3.51 -1.12 -8.41
C ILE A 98 4.59 -1.16 -7.33
N ALA A 99 5.85 -0.88 -7.68
CA ALA A 99 6.96 -0.88 -6.71
C ALA A 99 6.73 0.17 -5.61
N LYS A 100 6.24 1.35 -5.99
CA LYS A 100 5.93 2.45 -5.09
C LYS A 100 4.74 2.17 -4.18
N ILE A 101 3.68 1.55 -4.68
CA ILE A 101 2.53 1.11 -3.88
C ILE A 101 3.01 0.12 -2.82
N LYS A 102 3.81 -0.88 -3.20
CA LYS A 102 4.37 -1.89 -2.28
C LYS A 102 5.23 -1.26 -1.18
N SER A 103 6.08 -0.28 -1.52
CA SER A 103 6.93 0.38 -0.52
C SER A 103 6.13 1.31 0.40
N SER A 104 5.15 2.03 -0.14
CA SER A 104 4.33 2.99 0.62
C SER A 104 3.32 2.31 1.56
N PHE A 105 2.96 1.05 1.30
CA PHE A 105 2.05 0.26 2.12
C PHE A 105 2.70 -0.31 3.41
N ARG A 106 4.01 -0.55 3.40
CA ARG A 106 4.67 -1.32 4.46
C ARG A 106 4.61 -0.65 5.83
N SER A 107 4.88 0.65 5.90
CA SER A 107 4.92 1.40 7.16
C SER A 107 3.58 1.43 7.90
N PRO A 108 2.46 1.87 7.28
CA PRO A 108 1.16 1.87 7.96
C PRO A 108 0.69 0.48 8.39
N LEU A 109 1.01 -0.56 7.62
CA LEU A 109 0.69 -1.94 7.98
C LEU A 109 1.43 -2.39 9.25
N VAL A 110 2.73 -2.10 9.36
CA VAL A 110 3.52 -2.45 10.55
C VAL A 110 2.99 -1.72 11.77
N LEU A 111 2.59 -0.45 11.65
CA LEU A 111 2.00 0.30 12.75
C LEU A 111 0.68 -0.28 13.22
N LEU A 112 -0.24 -0.60 12.30
CA LEU A 112 -1.52 -1.23 12.65
C LEU A 112 -1.33 -2.58 13.34
N ILE A 113 -0.44 -3.44 12.82
CA ILE A 113 -0.19 -4.75 13.42
C ILE A 113 0.42 -4.59 14.83
N THR A 114 1.34 -3.64 14.99
CA THR A 114 1.97 -3.38 16.28
C THR A 114 0.99 -2.79 17.29
N GLY A 115 0.08 -1.90 16.85
CA GLY A 115 -1.05 -1.37 17.63
C GLY A 115 -1.93 -2.51 18.12
N MET A 116 -2.44 -3.33 17.19
CA MET A 116 -3.31 -4.47 17.51
C MET A 116 -2.66 -5.45 18.49
N ILE A 117 -1.36 -5.76 18.34
CA ILE A 117 -0.63 -6.63 19.28
C ILE A 117 -0.53 -5.96 20.66
N THR A 118 -0.21 -4.67 20.70
CA THR A 118 -0.11 -3.92 21.97
C THR A 118 -1.45 -3.91 22.70
N ASP A 119 -2.55 -3.65 21.99
CA ASP A 119 -3.90 -3.63 22.55
C ASP A 119 -4.37 -5.02 22.96
N ALA A 120 -4.02 -6.06 22.20
CA ALA A 120 -4.31 -7.44 22.59
C ALA A 120 -3.59 -7.83 23.89
N VAL A 121 -2.32 -7.44 24.04
CA VAL A 121 -1.56 -7.65 25.29
C VAL A 121 -2.21 -6.87 26.44
N ALA A 122 -2.59 -5.61 26.23
CA ALA A 122 -3.28 -4.82 27.24
C ALA A 122 -4.61 -5.48 27.67
N LEU A 123 -5.37 -6.03 26.72
CA LEU A 123 -6.62 -6.74 26.98
C LEU A 123 -6.42 -8.04 27.77
N ILE A 124 -5.34 -8.79 27.51
CA ILE A 124 -4.98 -10.00 28.27
C ILE A 124 -4.64 -9.65 29.73
N PHE A 125 -3.90 -8.56 29.94
CA PHE A 125 -3.46 -8.13 31.28
C PHE A 125 -4.38 -7.12 31.96
N MET A 126 -5.60 -6.97 31.46
CA MET A 126 -6.50 -5.89 31.86
C MET A 126 -6.79 -5.85 33.36
N GLN A 127 -6.99 -7.01 33.99
CA GLN A 127 -7.22 -7.11 35.44
C GLN A 127 -6.03 -6.60 36.27
N THR A 128 -4.80 -6.74 35.76
CA THR A 128 -3.59 -6.23 36.41
C THR A 128 -3.44 -4.74 36.16
N ILE A 129 -3.71 -4.29 34.94
CA ILE A 129 -3.63 -2.88 34.53
C ILE A 129 -4.63 -2.02 35.31
N GLN A 130 -5.86 -2.51 35.53
CA GLN A 130 -6.90 -1.80 36.26
C GLN A 130 -6.58 -1.56 37.74
N ARG A 131 -5.70 -2.37 38.34
CA ARG A 131 -5.20 -2.13 39.70
C ARG A 131 -4.29 -0.91 39.77
N LEU A 132 -3.80 -0.42 38.63
CA LEU A 132 -2.86 0.69 38.49
C LEU A 132 -3.45 1.74 37.52
N PHE A 133 -4.35 2.58 38.01
CA PHE A 133 -5.05 3.60 37.20
C PHE A 133 -4.15 4.48 36.31
N ILE A 134 -2.94 4.81 36.79
CA ILE A 134 -1.95 5.58 36.02
C ILE A 134 -1.47 4.78 34.80
N LEU A 135 -1.20 3.48 34.96
CA LEU A 135 -0.77 2.61 33.88
C LEU A 135 -1.87 2.44 32.82
N GLU A 136 -3.12 2.29 33.26
CA GLU A 136 -4.29 2.23 32.37
C GLU A 136 -4.41 3.49 31.50
N SER A 137 -4.30 4.66 32.12
CA SER A 137 -4.37 5.95 31.41
C SER A 137 -3.23 6.13 30.40
N ILE A 138 -2.01 5.70 30.75
CA ILE A 138 -0.85 5.74 29.86
C ILE A 138 -1.08 4.81 28.66
N LEU A 139 -1.57 3.59 28.89
CA LEU A 139 -1.83 2.64 27.81
C LEU A 139 -2.91 3.16 26.86
N TYR A 140 -4.00 3.74 27.37
CA TYR A 140 -5.00 4.39 26.51
C TYR A 140 -4.41 5.49 25.64
N ALA A 141 -3.55 6.35 26.20
CA ALA A 141 -2.90 7.42 25.46
C ALA A 141 -1.94 6.87 24.39
N ILE A 142 -1.20 5.81 24.69
CA ILE A 142 -0.31 5.14 23.74
C ILE A 142 -1.11 4.51 22.59
N SER A 143 -2.14 3.72 22.89
CA SER A 143 -2.98 3.06 21.88
C SER A 143 -3.63 4.09 20.95
N LEU A 144 -4.22 5.15 21.52
CA LEU A 144 -4.86 6.21 20.75
C LEU A 144 -3.84 7.02 19.93
N GLY A 145 -2.63 7.23 20.48
CA GLY A 145 -1.52 7.87 19.75
C GLY A 145 -1.04 7.05 18.56
N ILE A 146 -0.81 5.75 18.74
CA ILE A 146 -0.43 4.81 17.66
C ILE A 146 -1.52 4.81 16.58
N PHE A 147 -2.79 4.74 17.00
CA PHE A 147 -3.93 4.75 16.10
C PHE A 147 -3.99 6.02 15.23
N ILE A 148 -3.84 7.20 15.84
CA ILE A 148 -3.82 8.48 15.11
C ILE A 148 -2.66 8.53 14.11
N VAL A 149 -1.46 8.11 14.53
CA VAL A 149 -0.28 8.08 13.65
C VAL A 149 -0.51 7.12 12.49
N ALA A 150 -1.09 5.95 12.74
CA ALA A 150 -1.43 4.98 11.69
C ALA A 150 -2.42 5.57 10.68
N ILE A 151 -3.50 6.23 11.11
CA ILE A 151 -4.46 6.89 10.22
C ILE A 151 -3.79 7.96 9.36
N ILE A 152 -2.96 8.82 9.97
CA ILE A 152 -2.23 9.86 9.22
C ILE A 152 -1.32 9.23 8.16
N GLN A 153 -0.62 8.16 8.49
CA GLN A 153 0.22 7.45 7.52
C GLN A 153 -0.59 6.80 6.40
N ILE A 154 -1.73 6.18 6.71
CA ILE A 154 -2.63 5.59 5.71
C ILE A 154 -3.14 6.69 4.78
N TYR A 155 -3.61 7.81 5.32
CA TYR A 155 -4.07 8.95 4.51
C TYR A 155 -2.97 9.47 3.58
N ARG A 156 -1.75 9.65 4.10
CA ARG A 156 -0.59 10.06 3.29
C ARG A 156 -0.26 9.05 2.20
N SER A 157 -0.26 7.76 2.52
CA SER A 157 0.02 6.70 1.55
C SER A 157 -1.06 6.62 0.47
N ILE A 158 -2.34 6.74 0.82
CA ILE A 158 -3.45 6.77 -0.15
C ILE A 158 -3.31 7.98 -1.08
N THR A 159 -3.09 9.17 -0.50
CA THR A 159 -2.94 10.42 -1.27
C THR A 159 -1.78 10.30 -2.28
N LYS A 160 -0.64 9.76 -1.85
CA LYS A 160 0.53 9.51 -2.70
C LYS A 160 0.29 8.46 -3.80
N ILE A 161 -0.65 7.53 -3.59
CA ILE A 161 -1.01 6.49 -4.58
C ILE A 161 -2.09 6.99 -5.56
N ILE A 162 -2.89 7.99 -5.19
CA ILE A 162 -3.99 8.51 -6.01
C ILE A 162 -3.57 9.71 -6.86
N LEU A 163 -2.80 10.64 -6.29
CA LEU A 163 -2.44 11.90 -6.96
C LEU A 163 -1.25 11.80 -7.92
N GLU A 164 -0.58 10.64 -7.96
CA GLU A 164 0.54 10.34 -8.85
C GLU A 164 0.24 9.12 -9.70
#